data_AF-A0A7S2PY71-F1
#
_entry.id   AF-A0A7S2PY71-F1
#
_cell.length_a   1.000
_cell.length_b   1.000
_cell.length_c   1.000
_cell.angle_alpha   90.00
_cell.angle_beta   90.00
_cell.angle_gamma   90.00
#
_symmetry.space_group_name_H-M   'P 1'
#
loop_
_entity.id
_entity.type
_entity.pdbx_description
1 polymer ?
#
loop_
_entity_poly.entity_id
_entity_poly.type
_entity_poly.pdbx_seq_one_letter_code
_entity_poly.pdbx_strand_id
1 'polypeptide(L)'
;DRSPQLYKESLRASTRTLSRNLSGPKEFRITVTDHTGARGTDYQMVDEDANNLGGLMLIVMHVPPSKRDWIQYKGRTARQNNRGQYCVVLNAEDYRLLDQGREEALPREAYRLRPGGLPLAP
;
A
#
# COMPACT_ATOMS: atom_id res chain seq x y z
N ASP A 1 -3.93 19.93 -13.90
CA ASP A 1 -5.20 19.70 -13.22
C ASP A 1 -5.89 18.48 -13.85
N ARG A 2 -6.00 17.34 -13.15
CA ARG A 2 -6.68 16.13 -13.69
C ARG A 2 -8.11 16.13 -13.15
N SER A 3 -9.10 15.84 -13.99
CA SER A 3 -10.49 15.82 -13.52
C SER A 3 -10.67 14.76 -12.41
N PRO A 4 -11.42 15.06 -11.32
CA PRO A 4 -11.66 14.12 -10.23
C PRO A 4 -12.27 12.78 -10.69
N GLN A 5 -13.01 12.79 -11.80
CA GLN A 5 -13.60 11.63 -12.43
C GLN A 5 -12.51 10.69 -12.98
N LEU A 6 -11.55 11.21 -13.73
CA LEU A 6 -10.43 10.42 -14.28
C LEU A 6 -9.59 9.78 -13.17
N TYR A 7 -9.42 10.47 -12.04
CA TYR A 7 -8.74 9.89 -10.87
C TYR A 7 -9.50 8.67 -10.33
N LYS A 8 -10.81 8.80 -10.11
CA LYS A 8 -11.65 7.69 -9.62
C LYS A 8 -11.68 6.52 -10.59
N GLU A 9 -11.74 6.80 -11.89
CA GLU A 9 -11.69 5.77 -12.93
C GLU A 9 -10.35 5.05 -12.95
N SER A 10 -9.24 5.79 -12.86
CA SER A 10 -7.88 5.22 -12.77
C SER A 10 -7.75 4.32 -11.55
N LEU A 11 -8.28 4.74 -10.40
CA LEU A 11 -8.25 4.00 -9.15
C LEU A 11 -9.14 2.74 -9.19
N ARG A 12 -10.27 2.78 -9.90
CA ARG A 12 -11.09 1.57 -10.13
C ARG A 12 -10.42 0.63 -11.13
N ALA A 13 -9.73 1.16 -12.12
CA ALA A 13 -9.03 0.36 -13.12
C ALA A 13 -7.81 -0.36 -12.54
N SER A 14 -7.17 0.19 -11.50
CA SER A 14 -5.98 -0.41 -10.90
C SER A 14 -6.24 -1.75 -10.22
N THR A 15 -7.45 -1.98 -9.71
CA THR A 15 -7.80 -3.22 -9.00
C THR A 15 -8.57 -4.22 -9.87
N ARG A 16 -8.80 -3.90 -11.14
CA ARG A 16 -9.43 -4.81 -12.11
C ARG A 16 -8.37 -5.62 -12.84
N THR A 17 -8.67 -6.90 -13.05
CA THR A 17 -7.87 -7.78 -13.90
C THR A 17 -7.79 -7.23 -15.33
N LEU A 18 -6.62 -7.37 -15.94
CA LEU A 18 -6.35 -7.10 -17.37
C LEU A 18 -6.72 -8.31 -18.23
N SER A 19 -6.72 -9.52 -17.65
CA SER A 19 -6.94 -10.76 -18.38
C SER A 19 -8.35 -10.80 -18.97
N ARG A 20 -8.42 -10.95 -20.30
CA ARG A 20 -9.69 -11.11 -21.05
C ARG A 20 -10.21 -12.54 -21.02
N ASN A 21 -9.34 -13.51 -20.72
CA ASN A 21 -9.69 -14.92 -20.64
C ASN A 21 -10.07 -15.30 -19.22
N LEU A 22 -11.18 -16.02 -19.07
CA LEU A 22 -11.65 -16.56 -17.79
C LEU A 22 -10.83 -17.77 -17.32
N SER A 23 -10.07 -18.39 -18.22
CA SER A 23 -9.15 -19.48 -17.92
C SER A 23 -7.70 -19.02 -18.14
N GLY A 24 -6.87 -19.17 -17.10
CA GLY A 24 -5.45 -18.83 -17.14
C GLY A 24 -5.03 -17.80 -16.08
N PRO A 25 -3.73 -17.45 -16.04
CA PRO A 25 -3.20 -16.49 -15.09
C PRO A 25 -3.85 -15.10 -15.25
N LYS A 26 -4.18 -14.48 -14.12
CA LYS A 26 -4.72 -13.12 -14.06
C LYS A 26 -3.60 -12.10 -14.00
N GLU A 27 -3.66 -11.10 -14.88
CA GLU A 27 -2.73 -9.97 -14.89
C GLU A 27 -3.38 -8.76 -14.21
N PHE A 28 -2.62 -8.04 -13.40
CA PHE A 28 -3.08 -6.86 -12.68
C PHE A 28 -2.16 -5.67 -12.94
N ARG A 29 -2.70 -4.47 -12.77
CA ARG A 29 -1.91 -3.23 -12.86
C ARG A 29 -1.13 -3.00 -11.58
N ILE A 30 0.09 -2.46 -11.72
CA ILE A 30 0.81 -1.85 -10.61
C ILE A 30 0.51 -0.35 -10.63
N THR A 31 0.01 0.17 -9.51
CA THR A 31 -0.25 1.61 -9.36
C THR A 31 0.82 2.24 -8.51
N VAL A 32 1.46 3.27 -9.07
CA VAL A 32 2.45 4.10 -8.37
C VAL A 32 1.80 5.43 -8.06
N THR A 33 1.91 5.86 -6.81
CA THR A 33 1.34 7.13 -6.35
C THR A 33 2.31 7.80 -5.38
N ASP A 34 2.23 9.12 -5.33
CA ASP A 34 2.89 9.91 -4.29
C ASP A 34 2.07 9.87 -2.98
N HIS A 35 2.40 10.76 -2.05
CA HIS A 35 1.72 10.82 -0.76
C HIS A 35 0.21 11.11 -0.84
N THR A 36 -0.28 11.65 -1.97
CA THR A 36 -1.70 11.99 -2.14
C THR A 36 -2.58 10.76 -2.33
N GLY A 37 -2.04 9.66 -2.88
CA GLY A 37 -2.78 8.41 -3.09
C GLY A 37 -3.15 7.67 -1.80
N ALA A 38 -2.60 8.09 -0.67
CA ALA A 38 -3.03 7.64 0.65
C ALA A 38 -4.31 8.32 1.15
N ARG A 39 -4.85 9.30 0.41
CA ARG A 39 -6.09 10.03 0.74
C ARG A 39 -7.17 9.81 -0.32
N GLY A 40 -8.41 10.11 0.06
CA GLY A 40 -9.56 10.03 -0.84
C GLY A 40 -10.09 8.60 -1.01
N THR A 41 -10.48 8.26 -2.24
CA THR A 41 -11.25 7.06 -2.59
C THR A 41 -10.51 5.75 -2.29
N ASP A 42 -11.25 4.78 -1.76
CA ASP A 42 -10.71 3.46 -1.39
C ASP A 42 -10.46 2.58 -2.62
N TYR A 43 -9.36 1.82 -2.58
CA TYR A 43 -9.09 0.76 -3.54
C TYR A 43 -10.03 -0.42 -3.27
N GLN A 44 -10.75 -0.88 -4.29
CA GLN A 44 -11.72 -1.96 -4.15
C GLN A 44 -11.19 -3.21 -4.86
N MET A 45 -10.73 -4.18 -4.07
CA MET A 45 -10.39 -5.50 -4.56
C MET A 45 -11.69 -6.27 -4.83
N VAL A 46 -12.07 -6.40 -6.10
CA VAL A 46 -13.31 -7.08 -6.51
C VAL A 46 -13.08 -8.50 -7.00
N ASP A 47 -11.83 -8.89 -7.24
CA ASP A 47 -11.48 -10.24 -7.68
C ASP A 47 -11.29 -11.15 -6.46
N GLU A 48 -12.14 -12.17 -6.33
CA GLU A 48 -12.16 -13.06 -5.16
C GLU A 48 -10.90 -13.92 -5.06
N ASP A 49 -10.35 -14.39 -6.17
CA ASP A 49 -9.13 -15.22 -6.16
C ASP A 49 -7.94 -14.41 -5.64
N ALA A 50 -7.76 -13.19 -6.16
CA ALA A 50 -6.72 -12.30 -5.66
C ALA A 50 -6.97 -11.85 -4.21
N ASN A 51 -8.24 -11.67 -3.79
CA ASN A 51 -8.56 -11.47 -2.38
C ASN A 51 -8.13 -12.66 -1.52
N ASN A 52 -8.42 -13.89 -1.94
CA ASN A 52 -8.05 -15.13 -1.23
C ASN A 52 -6.53 -15.32 -1.12
N LEU A 53 -5.77 -14.82 -2.10
CA LEU A 53 -4.29 -14.82 -2.10
C LEU A 53 -3.65 -13.71 -1.24
N GLY A 54 -4.44 -12.97 -0.45
CA GLY A 54 -3.94 -11.92 0.46
C GLY A 54 -4.43 -10.52 0.11
N GLY A 55 -5.21 -10.38 -0.96
CA GLY A 55 -5.82 -9.12 -1.38
C GLY A 55 -4.78 -8.07 -1.78
N LEU A 56 -5.16 -6.80 -1.65
CA LEU A 56 -4.37 -5.68 -2.16
C LEU A 56 -3.02 -5.58 -1.44
N MET A 57 -1.93 -5.66 -2.18
CA MET A 57 -0.58 -5.39 -1.66
C MET A 57 -0.26 -3.90 -1.70
N LEU A 58 0.05 -3.33 -0.55
CA LEU A 58 0.61 -1.99 -0.43
C LEU A 58 2.12 -2.06 -0.23
N ILE A 59 2.89 -1.48 -1.14
CA ILE A 59 4.34 -1.32 -0.99
C ILE A 59 4.62 0.14 -0.62
N VAL A 60 5.18 0.35 0.58
CA VAL A 60 5.55 1.69 1.07
C VAL A 60 7.05 1.86 1.00
N MET A 61 7.49 2.83 0.20
CA MET A 61 8.91 3.18 0.04
C MET A 61 9.34 4.31 1.00
N HIS A 62 8.37 5.00 1.61
CA HIS A 62 8.62 6.05 2.58
C HIS A 62 7.57 6.05 3.70
N VAL A 63 7.99 5.88 4.95
CA VAL A 63 7.12 5.98 6.14
C VAL A 63 6.96 7.45 6.49
N PRO A 64 5.74 8.00 6.43
CA PRO A 64 5.51 9.39 6.80
C PRO A 64 5.83 9.61 8.28
N PRO A 65 6.35 10.80 8.66
CA PRO A 65 6.64 11.11 10.07
C PRO A 65 5.37 11.13 10.94
N SER A 66 4.25 11.52 10.34
CA SER A 66 2.96 11.58 11.02
C SER A 66 2.35 10.19 11.18
N LYS A 67 2.08 9.79 12.44
CA LYS A 67 1.32 8.57 12.77
C LYS A 67 -0.05 8.55 12.08
N ARG A 68 -0.69 9.72 11.95
CA ARG A 68 -1.99 9.84 11.27
C ARG A 68 -1.87 9.45 9.80
N ASP A 69 -0.85 9.96 9.11
CA ASP A 69 -0.62 9.61 7.70
C ASP A 69 -0.23 8.14 7.56
N TRP A 70 0.55 7.58 8.49
CA TRP A 70 0.86 6.15 8.49
C TRP A 70 -0.39 5.27 8.61
N ILE A 71 -1.33 5.64 9.48
CA ILE A 71 -2.63 4.96 9.60
C ILE A 71 -3.42 5.08 8.29
N GLN A 72 -3.39 6.24 7.62
CA GLN A 72 -4.06 6.42 6.34
C GLN A 72 -3.47 5.54 5.23
N TYR A 73 -2.14 5.39 5.19
CA TYR A 73 -1.45 4.52 4.24
C TYR A 73 -1.88 3.07 4.44
N LYS A 74 -1.73 2.55 5.67
CA LYS A 74 -2.14 1.17 5.98
C LYS A 74 -3.62 0.93 5.73
N GLY A 75 -4.45 1.95 5.97
CA GLY A 75 -5.86 1.93 5.66
C GLY A 75 -6.19 1.87 4.16
N ARG A 76 -5.22 1.83 3.24
CA ARG A 76 -5.48 1.60 1.79
C ARG A 76 -5.64 0.13 1.44
N THR A 77 -5.20 -0.79 2.31
CA THR A 77 -5.40 -2.23 2.17
C THR A 77 -6.33 -2.76 3.28
N ALA A 78 -6.75 -4.04 3.18
CA ALA A 78 -7.63 -4.73 4.14
C ALA A 78 -8.96 -3.98 4.44
N ARG A 79 -9.58 -3.41 3.42
CA ARG A 79 -10.83 -2.63 3.51
C ARG A 79 -12.07 -3.45 3.20
N GLN A 80 -13.21 -3.10 3.79
CA GLN A 80 -14.53 -3.66 3.46
C GLN A 80 -14.57 -5.21 3.54
N ASN A 81 -13.99 -5.78 4.60
CA ASN A 81 -13.86 -7.23 4.82
C ASN A 81 -12.98 -7.98 3.80
N ASN A 82 -12.24 -7.27 2.96
CA ASN A 82 -11.21 -7.89 2.12
C ASN A 82 -9.93 -8.14 2.91
N ARG A 83 -9.18 -9.15 2.47
CA ARG A 83 -7.82 -9.41 2.94
C ARG A 83 -6.91 -8.29 2.42
N GLY A 84 -5.80 -8.10 3.11
CA GLY A 84 -4.82 -7.11 2.73
C GLY A 84 -3.45 -7.48 3.24
N GLN A 85 -2.45 -6.93 2.58
CA GLN A 85 -1.04 -7.12 2.90
C GLN A 85 -0.29 -5.83 2.62
N TYR A 86 0.79 -5.61 3.37
CA TYR A 86 1.68 -4.49 3.11
C TYR A 86 3.13 -4.90 3.34
N CYS A 87 4.02 -4.25 2.60
CA CYS A 87 5.46 -4.35 2.74
C CYS A 87 6.04 -2.93 2.82
N VAL A 88 7.06 -2.76 3.66
CA VAL A 88 7.78 -1.50 3.78
C VAL A 88 9.22 -1.75 3.35
N VAL A 89 9.66 -1.04 2.31
CA VAL A 89 11.00 -1.20 1.73
C VAL A 89 11.75 0.10 1.94
N LEU A 90 12.70 0.11 2.88
CA LEU A 90 13.39 1.32 3.33
C LEU A 90 14.88 1.25 3.05
N ASN A 91 15.46 2.40 2.72
CA ASN A 91 16.90 2.61 2.69
C ASN A 91 17.31 3.37 3.95
N ALA A 92 18.25 2.84 4.73
CA ALA A 92 18.73 3.49 5.95
C ALA A 92 19.30 4.90 5.69
N GLU A 93 19.91 5.12 4.53
CA GLU A 93 20.49 6.43 4.16
C GLU A 93 19.45 7.53 4.00
N ASP A 94 18.32 7.23 3.36
CA ASP A 94 17.21 8.18 3.16
C ASP A 94 16.66 8.72 4.49
N TYR A 95 16.76 7.92 5.56
CA TYR A 95 16.25 8.29 6.88
C TYR A 95 17.29 8.95 7.80
N ARG A 96 18.58 8.89 7.48
CA ARG A 96 19.61 9.59 8.28
C ARG A 96 19.37 11.10 8.35
N LEU A 97 18.88 11.68 7.26
CA LEU A 97 18.56 13.10 7.16
C LEU A 97 17.21 13.45 7.82
N LEU A 98 16.26 12.51 7.82
CA LEU A 98 14.92 12.71 8.41
C LEU A 98 14.93 12.63 9.94
N ASP A 99 15.83 11.84 10.53
CA ASP A 99 15.93 11.68 11.99
C ASP A 99 16.59 12.88 12.69
N GLN A 100 17.33 13.74 11.97
CA GLN A 100 17.97 14.93 12.54
C GLN A 100 16.97 16.04 12.95
N GLY A 101 15.68 15.88 12.64
CA GLY A 101 14.62 16.85 12.98
C GLY A 101 13.33 16.24 13.53
N ARG A 102 13.35 14.96 13.97
CA ARG A 102 12.15 14.26 14.46
C ARG A 102 12.05 14.28 15.99
N GLU A 103 11.04 14.99 16.52
CA GLU A 103 10.72 15.00 17.96
C GLU A 103 10.12 13.69 18.49
N GLU A 104 9.54 12.84 17.62
CA GLU A 104 8.88 11.61 18.03
C GLU A 104 9.42 10.40 17.24
N ALA A 105 9.96 9.43 17.96
CA ALA A 105 10.45 8.19 17.38
C ALA A 105 9.28 7.37 16.81
N LEU A 106 9.42 6.93 15.55
CA LEU A 106 8.49 5.95 14.97
C LEU A 106 8.37 4.73 15.90
N PRO A 107 7.17 4.12 16.03
CA PRO A 107 7.01 2.93 16.86
C PRO A 107 8.01 1.87 16.40
N ARG A 108 8.90 1.46 17.30
CA ARG A 108 9.99 0.49 17.06
C ARG A 108 9.52 -0.82 16.42
N GLU A 109 8.22 -1.11 16.49
CA GLU A 109 7.55 -2.24 15.86
C GLU A 109 7.57 -2.19 14.32
N ALA A 110 7.57 -1.00 13.71
CA ALA A 110 7.65 -0.86 12.24
C ALA A 110 9.02 -1.28 11.66
N TYR A 111 10.05 -1.32 12.51
CA TYR A 111 11.41 -1.70 12.14
C TYR A 111 11.80 -3.11 12.57
N ARG A 112 10.88 -3.85 13.23
CA ARG A 112 11.20 -5.18 13.75
C ARG A 112 11.12 -6.19 12.61
N LEU A 113 12.14 -6.18 11.75
CA LEU A 113 12.48 -7.34 10.94
C LEU A 113 12.85 -8.48 11.91
N ARG A 114 12.32 -9.68 11.66
CA ARG A 114 12.83 -10.88 12.35
C ARG A 114 14.34 -11.00 12.04
N PRO A 115 15.13 -11.66 12.90
CA PRO A 115 16.45 -12.14 12.49
C PRO A 115 16.28 -12.89 11.15
N GLY A 116 16.87 -12.36 10.07
CA GLY A 116 16.68 -12.87 8.70
C GLY A 116 15.83 -12.01 7.75
N GLY A 117 15.37 -10.82 8.14
CA GLY A 117 14.80 -9.84 7.19
C GLY A 117 13.37 -10.12 6.70
N LEU A 118 12.66 -11.06 7.31
CA LEU A 118 11.28 -11.39 6.95
C LEU A 118 10.28 -10.41 7.58
N PRO A 119 9.29 -9.90 6.81
CA PRO A 119 8.20 -9.10 7.37
C PRO A 119 7.39 -9.90 8.40
N LEU A 120 6.84 -9.16 9.38
CA LEU A 120 5.87 -9.70 10.33
C LEU A 120 4.56 -9.95 9.59
N ALA A 121 4.07 -11.19 9.65
CA ALA A 121 2.73 -11.54 9.18
C ALA A 121 1.66 -10.75 9.98
N PRO A 122 0.48 -10.48 9.38
CA PRO A 122 -0.56 -9.65 9.98
C PRO A 122 -1.01 -10.10 11.37
#